data_AF-S9XEJ6-F1
#
_entry.id   AF-S9XEJ6-F1
#
_cell.length_a   1.000
_cell.length_b   1.000
_cell.length_c   1.000
_cell.angle_alpha   90.00
_cell.angle_beta   90.00
_cell.angle_gamma   90.00
#
_symmetry.space_group_name_H-M   'P 1'
#
loop_
_entity.id
_entity.type
_entity.pdbx_description
1 polymer ?
#
loop_
_entity_poly.entity_id
_entity_poly.type
_entity_poly.pdbx_seq_one_letter_code
_entity_poly.pdbx_strand_id
1 'polypeptide(L)' 'MLIYLFTAAFIYYTIWILIMPFVDGMNPTQKFFLDREWAIVVPVSLMLFGICLVGTFISLVMIKSQRKTHKT' A
#
# COMPACT_ATOMS: atom_id res chain seq x y z
N MET A 1 17.29 11.01 -5.80
CA MET A 1 16.61 11.49 -4.58
C MET A 1 15.46 10.57 -4.16
N LEU A 2 14.51 10.28 -5.05
CA LEU A 2 13.33 9.42 -4.76
C LEU A 2 13.70 7.98 -4.31
N ILE A 3 14.73 7.37 -4.92
CA ILE A 3 15.15 6.00 -4.58
C ILE A 3 15.57 5.85 -3.11
N TYR A 4 16.27 6.85 -2.55
CA TYR A 4 16.71 6.82 -1.15
C TYR A 4 15.53 6.83 -0.19
N LEU A 5 14.48 7.60 -0.51
CA LEU A 5 13.25 7.64 0.27
C LEU A 5 12.57 6.27 0.30
N PHE A 6 12.44 5.62 -0.87
CA PHE A 6 11.84 4.28 -0.96
C PHE A 6 12.68 3.23 -0.22
N THR A 7 14.00 3.27 -0.35
CA THR A 7 14.89 2.35 0.38
C THR A 7 14.78 2.53 1.89
N ALA A 8 14.78 3.78 2.38
CA ALA A 8 14.63 4.07 3.80
C ALA A 8 13.26 3.59 4.33
N ALA A 9 12.18 3.85 3.59
CA ALA A 9 10.84 3.40 3.94
C ALA A 9 10.75 1.86 3.99
N PHE A 10 11.36 1.16 3.03
CA PHE A 10 11.40 -0.30 3.00
C PHE A 10 12.15 -0.88 4.20
N ILE A 11 13.32 -0.32 4.53
CA ILE A 11 14.11 -0.76 5.69
C ILE A 11 13.30 -0.55 6.99
N TYR A 12 12.70 0.64 7.16
CA TYR A 12 11.86 0.93 8.32
C TYR A 12 10.71 -0.07 8.46
N TYR A 13 9.99 -0.33 7.35
CA TYR A 13 8.86 -1.23 7.34
C TYR A 13 9.25 -2.70 7.64
N THR A 14 10.38 -3.13 7.09
CA THR A 14 10.93 -4.48 7.31
C THR A 14 11.34 -4.67 8.77
N ILE A 15 12.08 -3.72 9.34
CA ILE A 15 12.48 -3.73 10.75
C ILE A 15 11.24 -3.72 11.64
N TRP A 16 10.25 -2.89 11.32
CA TRP A 16 9.01 -2.81 12.08
C TRP A 16 8.26 -4.13 12.08
N ILE A 17 8.02 -4.76 10.93
CA ILE A 17 7.35 -6.08 10.86
C ILE A 17 8.13 -7.16 11.65
N LEU A 18 9.45 -7.18 11.55
CA LEU A 18 10.27 -8.19 12.22
C LEU A 18 10.30 -8.01 13.74
N ILE A 19 10.27 -6.77 14.24
CA ILE A 19 10.31 -6.49 15.68
C ILE A 19 8.92 -6.63 16.32
N MET A 20 7.85 -6.32 15.59
CA MET A 20 6.47 -6.35 16.09
C MET A 20 6.00 -7.65 16.77
N PRO A 21 6.37 -8.88 16.35
CA PRO A 21 5.99 -10.10 17.08
C PRO A 21 6.67 -10.23 18.45
N PHE A 22 7.75 -9.49 18.72
CA PHE A 22 8.51 -9.56 19.97
C PHE A 22 8.16 -8.43 20.96
N VAL A 23 7.32 -7.46 20.57
CA VAL A 23 6.88 -6.38 21.44
C VAL A 23 5.59 -6.80 22.15
N ASP A 24 5.70 -7.19 23.42
CA ASP A 24 4.54 -7.51 24.26
C ASP A 24 3.78 -6.26 24.73
N GLY A 25 2.46 -6.39 24.83
CA GLY A 25 1.52 -5.28 25.06
C GLY A 25 1.61 -4.58 26.42
N MET A 26 2.46 -5.07 27.32
CA MET A 26 2.64 -4.53 28.67
C MET A 26 3.85 -3.60 28.79
N ASN A 27 4.59 -3.37 27.70
CA ASN A 27 5.82 -2.57 27.72
C ASN A 27 5.59 -1.12 27.27
N PRO A 28 6.14 -0.10 27.97
CA PRO A 28 6.05 1.31 27.58
C PRO A 28 6.59 1.64 26.18
N THR A 29 7.40 0.75 25.61
CA THR A 29 7.96 0.84 24.25
C THR A 29 6.90 0.76 23.16
N GLN A 30 5.70 0.24 23.42
CA GLN A 30 4.62 0.21 22.44
C GLN A 30 4.17 1.62 22.01
N LYS A 31 4.40 2.67 22.81
CA LYS A 31 4.11 4.06 22.40
C LYS A 31 4.98 4.59 21.26
N PHE A 32 6.15 3.97 21.03
CA PHE A 32 7.06 4.38 19.96
C PHE A 32 6.79 3.67 18.63
N PHE A 33 5.95 2.62 18.64
CA PHE A 33 5.62 1.84 17.46
C PHE A 33 4.12 2.00 17.15
N LEU A 34 3.77 2.13 15.87
CA LEU A 34 2.37 2.09 15.48
C LEU A 34 1.77 0.73 15.86
N ASP A 35 0.49 0.72 16.24
CA ASP A 35 -0.21 -0.50 16.63
C ASP A 35 -0.18 -1.55 15.51
N ARG A 36 -0.25 -2.83 15.93
CA ARG A 36 -0.18 -4.01 15.05
C ARG A 36 -1.15 -3.98 13.88
N GLU A 37 -2.28 -3.31 14.04
CA GLU A 37 -3.27 -3.13 12.99
C GLU A 37 -2.69 -2.46 11.74
N TRP A 38 -1.80 -1.47 11.91
CA TRP A 38 -1.19 -0.76 10.79
C TRP A 38 -0.28 -1.65 9.95
N ALA A 39 0.31 -2.70 10.52
CA ALA A 39 1.21 -3.60 9.80
C ALA A 39 0.48 -4.42 8.72
N ILE A 40 -0.82 -4.59 8.91
CA ILE A 40 -1.71 -5.27 7.96
C ILE A 40 -2.40 -4.24 7.06
N VAL A 41 -2.84 -3.11 7.62
CA VAL A 41 -3.60 -2.07 6.88
C VAL A 41 -2.78 -1.43 5.76
N VAL A 42 -1.47 -1.19 5.97
CA VAL A 42 -0.62 -0.54 4.96
C VAL A 42 -0.53 -1.38 3.65
N PRO A 43 -0.16 -2.67 3.67
CA PRO A 43 -0.13 -3.51 2.48
C PRO A 43 -1.50 -3.68 1.83
N VAL A 44 -2.56 -3.87 2.63
CA VAL A 44 -3.92 -4.07 2.13
C VAL A 44 -4.43 -2.82 1.42
N SER A 45 -4.22 -1.63 1.99
CA SER A 45 -4.61 -0.37 1.36
C SER A 45 -3.87 -0.14 0.04
N LEU A 46 -2.55 -0.39 -0.02
CA LEU A 46 -1.77 -0.33 -1.25
C LEU A 46 -2.30 -1.28 -2.33
N MET A 47 -2.66 -2.50 -1.97
CA MET A 47 -3.21 -3.48 -2.90
C MET A 47 -4.59 -3.05 -3.43
N LEU A 48 -5.47 -2.57 -2.55
CA LEU A 48 -6.78 -2.05 -2.94
C LEU A 48 -6.65 -0.84 -3.88
N PHE A 49 -5.78 0.12 -3.55
CA PHE A 49 -5.51 1.26 -4.41
C PHE A 49 -4.98 0.82 -5.77
N GLY A 50 -4.04 -0.14 -5.81
CA GLY A 50 -3.53 -0.70 -7.07
C GLY A 50 -4.64 -1.30 -7.93
N ILE A 51 -5.52 -2.11 -7.34
CA ILE A 51 -6.65 -2.72 -8.03
C ILE A 51 -7.62 -1.65 -8.55
N CYS A 52 -7.96 -0.66 -7.73
CA CYS A 52 -8.83 0.45 -8.14
C CYS A 52 -8.26 1.23 -9.32
N LEU A 53 -6.94 1.50 -9.31
CA LEU A 53 -6.27 2.20 -10.41
C LEU A 53 -6.31 1.40 -11.71
N VAL A 54 -5.99 0.10 -11.65
CA VAL A 54 -6.01 -0.79 -12.82
C VAL A 54 -7.44 -0.94 -13.36
N GLY A 55 -8.43 -1.17 -12.50
CA GLY A 55 -9.84 -1.30 -12.90
C GLY A 55 -10.39 -0.03 -13.55
N THR A 56 -10.03 1.14 -13.01
CA THR A 56 -10.40 2.44 -13.59
C THR A 56 -9.78 2.61 -14.97
N PHE A 57 -8.48 2.31 -15.11
CA PHE A 57 -7.78 2.41 -16.40
C PHE A 57 -8.42 1.50 -17.47
N ILE A 58 -8.70 0.24 -17.14
CA ILE A 58 -9.36 -0.70 -18.04
C ILE A 58 -10.74 -0.16 -18.46
N SER A 59 -11.54 0.29 -17.50
CA SER A 59 -12.88 0.84 -17.76
C SER A 59 -12.83 2.05 -18.71
N LEU A 60 -11.88 2.96 -18.50
CA LEU A 60 -11.68 4.13 -19.37
C LEU A 60 -11.31 3.74 -20.80
N VAL A 61 -10.42 2.74 -20.96
CA VAL A 61 -10.01 2.24 -22.28
C VAL A 61 -11.17 1.55 -23.00
N MET A 62 -11.98 0.76 -22.30
CA MET A 62 -13.17 0.12 -22.87
C MET A 62 -14.19 1.15 -23.36
N ILE A 63 -14.51 2.16 -22.55
CA ILE A 63 -15.45 3.23 -22.93
C ILE A 63 -14.94 4.00 -24.15
N LYS A 64 -13.64 4.32 -24.19
CA LYS A 64 -13.04 5.03 -25.33
C LYS A 64 -13.04 4.19 -26.61
N SER A 65 -12.82 2.88 -26.49
CA SER A 65 -12.85 1.94 -27.62
C SER A 65 -14.25 1.86 -28.24
N GLN A 66 -15.29 1.72 -27.41
CA GLN A 66 -16.69 1.65 -27.86
C GLN A 66 -17.16 2.92 -28.58
N ARG A 67 -16.70 4.11 -28.17
CA ARG A 67 -17.05 5.37 -28.88
C ARG A 67 -16.42 5.50 -30.26
N LYS A 68 -15.33 4.77 -30.54
CA LYS A 68 -14.70 4.79 -31.87
C LYS A 68 -15.45 3.90 -32.86
N THR A 69 -15.93 2.73 -32.43
CA THR A 69 -16.61 1.78 -33.33
C THR A 69 -17.95 2.30 -33.85
N HIS A 70 -18.60 3.20 -33.13
CA HIS A 70 -19.91 3.75 -33.50
C HIS A 70 -19.82 5.05 -34.34
N LYS A 71 -18.60 5.54 -34.63
CA LYS A 71 -18.35 6.76 -35.42
C LYS A 71 -17.84 6.49 -36.85
N THR A 72 -17.65 5.22 -37.22
CA THR A 72 -17.43 4.73 -38.59
C THR A 72 -18.67 4.02 -39.06
#